data_AF-A0A2K2TPM4-F1
#
_entry.id   AF-A0A2K2TPM4-F1
#
_cell.length_a   1.000
_cell.length_b   1.000
_cell.length_c   1.000
_cell.angle_alpha   90.00
_cell.angle_beta   90.00
_cell.angle_gamma   90.00
#
_symmetry.space_group_name_H-M   'P 1'
#
loop_
_entity.id
_entity.type
_entity.pdbx_description
1 polymer ?
#
loop_
_entity_poly.entity_id
_entity_poly.type
_entity_poly.pdbx_seq_one_letter_code
_entity_poly.pdbx_strand_id
1 'polypeptide(L)'
;MEKKLISYGLAILLLMTACTDKKTENQAIPESNVSISQTAANPSSVQSEETPVKTEEDIQTVAAYQFVPDYGICEKGNAPIYVMDPQSRPVVKEDDAEIELLSAVYQNGTMLAKFRTKDYSAVQIPEEEAQVLLETEKENQKKQEQGEPVQWDDTYITIDSEKGILVRSPFAQRVKEENERRNTSKEKRTKCVYGEGIPEVGYSFTKSTSSSDYDNYLEKGYITTVSEHCMEDKVFEVSSPTGVYEIKMPGFTETLTFEFVPAMQIPSLEELKGYTSHSSAGIYAVGSSEEEGMELQYYTYSKKNERIYPDTNQCILEKDGNVYERIYHNDYWDGSHYSITGIGKGRQGDKLLFQVPEEERTGDFTLKIPRVRIISQELSDVIEIQIPDGEADSGQKIEFADSTITISKVKRMEEPVYYGNINGEDVSKPAVYLTLKSEMKAAERSFLQMSGIQPDSKHSEEASPYISYMIPDLDENGEQYPYSKLIGFYAFYEDGDKTVQVQFRNPSYLLDEEFELPIEMTMGD
;
A
#
# COMPACT_ATOMS: atom_id res chain seq x y z
N MET A 1 -40.53 -19.50 9.19
CA MET A 1 -40.49 -18.43 10.22
C MET A 1 -39.02 -18.08 10.37
N GLU A 2 -38.59 -17.19 9.48
CA GLU A 2 -37.21 -16.80 9.24
C GLU A 2 -36.71 -15.91 10.37
N LYS A 3 -35.48 -16.12 10.82
CA LYS A 3 -34.70 -15.12 11.54
C LYS A 3 -33.53 -14.72 10.65
N LYS A 4 -33.62 -13.50 10.14
CA LYS A 4 -32.56 -12.77 9.41
C LYS A 4 -31.34 -12.64 10.33
N LEU A 5 -30.19 -13.09 9.85
CA LEU A 5 -28.88 -12.71 10.39
C LEU A 5 -28.43 -11.48 9.59
N ILE A 6 -28.42 -10.32 10.25
CA ILE A 6 -27.83 -9.08 9.72
C ILE A 6 -26.35 -9.14 10.09
N SER A 7 -25.51 -9.28 9.07
CA SER A 7 -24.04 -9.18 9.19
C SER A 7 -23.67 -7.71 9.41
N TYR A 8 -23.14 -7.39 10.59
CA TYR A 8 -22.55 -6.09 10.88
C TYR A 8 -21.13 -6.07 10.31
N GLY A 9 -20.88 -5.15 9.40
CA GLY A 9 -19.55 -4.85 8.87
C GLY A 9 -18.62 -4.37 9.99
N LEU A 10 -17.43 -4.96 10.03
CA LEU A 10 -16.30 -4.58 10.87
C LEU A 10 -15.90 -3.13 10.54
N ALA A 11 -16.02 -2.23 11.50
CA ALA A 11 -15.50 -0.86 11.41
C ALA A 11 -14.03 -0.85 11.85
N ILE A 12 -13.12 -0.63 10.91
CA ILE A 12 -11.72 -0.27 11.21
C ILE A 12 -11.69 1.25 11.41
N LEU A 13 -11.33 1.67 12.62
CA LEU A 13 -11.19 3.07 13.03
C LEU A 13 -9.82 3.59 12.58
N LEU A 14 -9.77 4.48 11.58
CA LEU A 14 -8.56 5.18 11.15
C LEU A 14 -8.75 6.68 11.42
N LEU A 15 -8.03 7.19 12.43
CA LEU A 15 -7.96 8.61 12.79
C LEU A 15 -7.11 9.37 11.76
N MET A 16 -7.70 10.35 11.07
CA MET A 16 -6.97 11.39 10.33
C MET A 16 -7.58 12.76 10.59
N THR A 17 -6.73 13.71 10.95
CA THR A 17 -7.04 15.11 11.27
C THR A 17 -7.05 15.95 9.99
N ALA A 18 -8.16 16.65 9.72
CA ALA A 18 -8.28 17.62 8.63
C ALA A 18 -7.92 19.04 9.12
N CYS A 19 -6.93 19.66 8.49
CA CYS A 19 -6.62 21.09 8.68
C CYS A 19 -7.67 21.96 7.97
N THR A 20 -8.27 22.91 8.69
CA THR A 20 -8.96 24.05 8.07
C THR A 20 -8.40 25.36 8.61
N ASP A 21 -7.89 26.19 7.70
CA ASP A 21 -7.40 27.54 7.96
C ASP A 21 -8.55 28.56 7.83
N LYS A 22 -8.87 29.29 8.90
CA LYS A 22 -9.44 30.65 8.81
C LYS A 22 -8.93 31.56 9.93
N LYS A 23 -8.18 32.58 9.50
CA LYS A 23 -7.72 33.77 10.24
C LYS A 23 -8.82 34.46 11.04
N THR A 24 -8.62 34.73 12.34
CA THR A 24 -8.56 36.10 12.91
C THR A 24 -7.96 36.16 14.33
N GLU A 25 -7.10 37.16 14.51
CA GLU A 25 -6.32 37.73 15.64
C GLU A 25 -6.54 37.37 17.15
N ASN A 26 -5.38 37.11 17.79
CA ASN A 26 -4.87 37.56 19.11
C ASN A 26 -5.50 37.11 20.45
N GLN A 27 -4.83 36.20 21.17
CA GLN A 27 -3.88 36.49 22.30
C GLN A 27 -3.35 35.18 22.93
N ALA A 28 -2.10 35.23 23.41
CA ALA A 28 -1.22 34.10 23.73
C ALA A 28 -1.45 33.42 25.10
N ILE A 29 -1.03 32.14 25.21
CA ILE A 29 -0.17 31.48 26.24
C ILE A 29 -0.06 29.97 25.87
N PRO A 30 1.06 29.26 26.17
CA PRO A 30 1.52 28.10 25.40
C PRO A 30 1.12 26.76 26.03
N GLU A 31 0.69 25.81 25.20
CA GLU A 31 0.56 24.40 25.60
C GLU A 31 1.25 23.46 24.60
N SER A 32 1.89 22.48 25.20
CA SER A 32 2.84 21.50 24.69
C SER A 32 2.16 20.37 23.94
N ASN A 33 2.47 20.23 22.65
CA ASN A 33 2.31 18.99 21.89
C ASN A 33 3.65 18.64 21.23
N VAL A 34 4.20 17.48 21.57
CA VAL A 34 5.36 16.91 20.89
C VAL A 34 4.89 16.40 19.54
N SER A 35 4.99 17.28 18.54
CA SER A 35 4.88 16.98 17.13
C SER A 35 6.30 16.98 16.56
N ILE A 36 6.75 15.85 16.02
CA ILE A 36 8.06 15.78 15.35
C ILE A 36 7.92 16.44 13.97
N SER A 37 8.30 17.70 13.98
CA SER A 37 8.50 18.68 12.91
C SER A 37 8.86 18.12 11.52
N GLN A 38 8.01 18.42 10.54
CA GLN A 38 8.43 18.77 9.17
C GLN A 38 9.35 20.00 9.26
N THR A 39 10.60 19.89 8.80
CA THR A 39 11.51 21.03 8.78
C THR A 39 11.31 21.80 7.48
N ALA A 40 10.52 22.87 7.51
CA ALA A 40 10.50 23.87 6.45
C ALA A 40 11.78 24.70 6.52
N ALA A 41 12.61 24.64 5.47
CA ALA A 41 13.76 25.50 5.30
C ALA A 41 13.32 26.95 5.08
N ASN A 42 14.00 27.90 5.71
CA ASN A 42 13.97 29.31 5.30
C ASN A 42 15.41 29.85 5.18
N PRO A 43 15.64 30.79 4.26
CA PRO A 43 16.86 30.85 3.47
C PRO A 43 17.93 31.69 4.16
N SER A 44 19.17 31.21 4.13
CA SER A 44 20.33 32.07 4.38
C SER A 44 21.46 31.64 3.47
N SER A 45 21.77 32.56 2.57
CA SER A 45 22.78 32.57 1.53
C SER A 45 24.09 31.88 1.91
N VAL A 46 24.37 30.76 1.26
CA VAL A 46 25.73 30.25 1.06
C VAL A 46 25.83 29.80 -0.39
N GLN A 47 26.93 30.19 -1.03
CA GLN A 47 27.18 30.17 -2.46
C GLN A 47 26.94 28.79 -3.08
N SER A 48 26.21 28.80 -4.19
CA SER A 48 26.01 27.69 -5.11
C SER A 48 27.34 27.24 -5.71
N GLU A 49 27.83 26.08 -5.27
CA GLU A 49 28.65 25.23 -6.14
C GLU A 49 27.69 24.38 -6.96
N GLU A 50 27.68 24.63 -8.27
CA GLU A 50 26.90 23.91 -9.25
C GLU A 50 27.35 22.45 -9.30
N THR A 51 26.58 21.55 -8.68
CA THR A 51 26.61 20.13 -9.02
C THR A 51 26.10 20.00 -10.46
N PRO A 52 26.79 19.30 -11.38
CA PRO A 52 26.34 19.23 -12.75
C PRO A 52 25.01 18.47 -12.82
N VAL A 53 23.95 19.17 -13.19
CA VAL A 53 22.69 18.57 -13.63
C VAL A 53 23.02 17.81 -14.91
N LYS A 54 23.02 16.48 -14.86
CA LYS A 54 22.93 15.69 -16.09
C LYS A 54 21.60 16.06 -16.76
N THR A 55 21.67 16.71 -17.90
CA THR A 55 20.56 16.88 -18.83
C THR A 55 19.96 15.50 -19.17
N GLU A 56 18.64 15.44 -19.39
CA GLU A 56 17.85 14.23 -19.71
C GLU A 56 18.37 13.40 -20.91
N GLU A 57 19.37 13.89 -21.66
CA GLU A 57 19.90 13.28 -22.88
C GLU A 57 20.89 12.10 -22.68
N ASP A 58 21.31 11.78 -21.45
CA ASP A 58 22.32 10.72 -21.17
C ASP A 58 21.81 9.56 -20.29
N ILE A 59 20.49 9.42 -20.09
CA ILE A 59 19.94 8.26 -19.39
C ILE A 59 20.04 7.05 -20.32
N GLN A 60 21.01 6.19 -20.07
CA GLN A 60 21.07 4.87 -20.69
C GLN A 60 19.76 4.13 -20.37
N THR A 61 19.00 3.76 -21.39
CA THR A 61 17.73 3.02 -21.23
C THR A 61 17.94 1.53 -21.52
N VAL A 62 17.18 0.66 -20.87
CA VAL A 62 17.21 -0.79 -21.09
C VAL A 62 16.13 -1.20 -22.10
N ALA A 63 16.50 -1.90 -23.17
CA ALA A 63 15.58 -2.34 -24.23
C ALA A 63 14.77 -3.62 -23.89
N ALA A 64 14.81 -4.04 -22.62
CA ALA A 64 14.16 -5.23 -22.07
C ALA A 64 13.31 -4.84 -20.84
N TYR A 65 12.34 -5.67 -20.49
CA TYR A 65 11.70 -5.56 -19.18
C TYR A 65 12.73 -5.85 -18.10
N GLN A 66 12.58 -5.28 -16.91
CA GLN A 66 13.47 -5.57 -15.79
C GLN A 66 12.64 -6.10 -14.62
N PHE A 67 12.92 -7.33 -14.18
CA PHE A 67 12.26 -7.90 -12.99
C PHE A 67 12.99 -7.49 -11.73
N VAL A 68 12.22 -6.95 -10.79
CA VAL A 68 12.68 -6.38 -9.53
C VAL A 68 11.94 -7.12 -8.41
N PRO A 69 12.57 -8.09 -7.74
CA PRO A 69 11.97 -8.81 -6.62
C PRO A 69 11.43 -7.84 -5.56
N ASP A 70 10.28 -8.14 -4.97
CA ASP A 70 9.55 -7.29 -3.99
C ASP A 70 9.03 -5.94 -4.51
N TYR A 71 9.14 -5.65 -5.80
CA TYR A 71 8.60 -4.41 -6.38
C TYR A 71 7.76 -4.69 -7.64
N GLY A 72 8.30 -5.48 -8.57
CA GLY A 72 7.59 -6.01 -9.73
C GLY A 72 8.34 -5.85 -11.05
N ILE A 73 7.61 -5.59 -12.13
CA ILE A 73 8.13 -5.66 -13.50
C ILE A 73 8.20 -4.26 -14.11
N CYS A 74 9.43 -3.80 -14.37
CA CYS A 74 9.68 -2.49 -14.97
C CYS A 74 9.60 -2.57 -16.50
N GLU A 75 8.96 -1.58 -17.12
CA GLU A 75 8.81 -1.52 -18.58
C GLU A 75 10.13 -1.27 -19.32
N LYS A 76 10.17 -1.73 -20.58
CA LYS A 76 11.23 -1.39 -21.54
C LYS A 76 11.38 0.12 -21.67
N GLY A 77 12.60 0.59 -21.89
CA GLY A 77 12.91 2.00 -22.09
C GLY A 77 13.16 2.78 -20.80
N ASN A 78 13.04 2.14 -19.63
CA ASN A 78 13.41 2.75 -18.35
C ASN A 78 14.92 2.62 -18.08
N ALA A 79 15.42 3.42 -17.13
CA ALA A 79 16.79 3.35 -16.66
C ALA A 79 17.12 1.96 -16.05
N PRO A 80 18.39 1.51 -16.14
CA PRO A 80 18.86 0.31 -15.47
C PRO A 80 18.51 0.34 -13.98
N ILE A 81 17.98 -0.80 -13.52
CA ILE A 81 17.69 -1.03 -12.11
C ILE A 81 18.75 -1.99 -11.58
N TYR A 82 19.22 -1.70 -10.37
CA TYR A 82 20.15 -2.55 -9.65
C TYR A 82 19.45 -3.06 -8.39
N VAL A 83 19.51 -4.36 -8.18
CA VAL A 83 18.87 -5.05 -7.04
C VAL A 83 19.95 -5.67 -6.18
N MET A 84 19.70 -5.82 -4.88
CA MET A 84 20.58 -6.61 -4.02
C MET A 84 20.79 -7.99 -4.64
N ASP A 85 22.03 -8.49 -4.65
CA ASP A 85 22.30 -9.86 -5.09
C ASP A 85 21.36 -10.83 -4.35
N PRO A 86 20.53 -11.61 -5.06
CA PRO A 86 19.60 -12.56 -4.43
C PRO A 86 20.29 -13.61 -3.53
N GLN A 87 21.59 -13.83 -3.70
CA GLN A 87 22.38 -14.71 -2.82
C GLN A 87 22.84 -14.00 -1.53
N SER A 88 22.76 -12.67 -1.48
CA SER A 88 23.05 -11.90 -0.28
C SER A 88 21.87 -11.95 0.68
N ARG A 89 22.11 -12.37 1.92
CA ARG A 89 21.19 -12.21 3.04
C ARG A 89 21.90 -11.56 4.22
N PRO A 90 22.13 -10.24 4.17
CA PRO A 90 22.87 -9.54 5.21
C PRO A 90 22.06 -9.55 6.51
N VAL A 91 22.65 -10.07 7.57
CA VAL A 91 22.06 -10.10 8.91
C VAL A 91 23.09 -9.63 9.93
N VAL A 92 22.66 -8.77 10.84
CA VAL A 92 23.42 -8.37 12.04
C VAL A 92 22.65 -8.87 13.26
N LYS A 93 23.34 -9.56 14.16
CA LYS A 93 22.79 -10.09 15.41
C LYS A 93 23.55 -9.51 16.60
N GLU A 94 22.83 -8.86 17.50
CA GLU A 94 23.32 -8.41 18.79
C GLU A 94 22.52 -9.09 19.91
N ASP A 95 22.97 -8.96 21.16
CA ASP A 95 22.38 -9.70 22.29
C ASP A 95 20.88 -9.45 22.49
N ASP A 96 20.39 -8.27 22.09
CA ASP A 96 19.03 -7.80 22.35
C ASP A 96 18.18 -7.58 21.09
N ALA A 97 18.77 -7.67 19.90
CA ALA A 97 18.08 -7.49 18.62
C ALA A 97 18.80 -8.13 17.42
N GLU A 98 18.03 -8.44 16.38
CA GLU A 98 18.52 -8.88 15.07
C GLU A 98 17.94 -7.99 13.97
N ILE A 99 18.72 -7.66 12.95
CA ILE A 99 18.24 -6.98 11.74
C ILE A 99 18.73 -7.69 10.48
N GLU A 100 17.80 -7.89 9.55
CA GLU A 100 18.00 -8.50 8.25
C GLU A 100 17.65 -7.48 7.15
N LEU A 101 18.51 -7.34 6.14
CA LEU A 101 18.18 -6.63 4.91
C LEU A 101 17.44 -7.60 3.97
N LEU A 102 16.15 -7.37 3.76
CA LEU A 102 15.30 -8.22 2.92
C LEU A 102 15.49 -7.91 1.44
N SER A 103 15.53 -6.63 1.08
CA SER A 103 15.77 -6.18 -0.28
C SER A 103 16.36 -4.78 -0.33
N ALA A 104 17.13 -4.51 -1.36
CA ALA A 104 17.59 -3.18 -1.71
C ALA A 104 17.52 -2.99 -3.22
N VAL A 105 17.06 -1.82 -3.67
CA VAL A 105 16.93 -1.49 -5.08
C VAL A 105 17.40 -0.07 -5.31
N TYR A 106 18.20 0.14 -6.36
CA TYR A 106 18.64 1.46 -6.79
C TYR A 106 18.28 1.72 -8.26
N GLN A 107 17.74 2.91 -8.52
CA GLN A 107 17.47 3.43 -9.86
C GLN A 107 17.65 4.95 -9.86
N ASN A 108 18.63 5.44 -10.63
CA ASN A 108 18.81 6.86 -10.96
C ASN A 108 18.66 7.83 -9.77
N GLY A 109 19.39 7.59 -8.68
CA GLY A 109 19.36 8.44 -7.50
C GLY A 109 18.24 8.16 -6.50
N THR A 110 17.36 7.21 -6.80
CA THR A 110 16.41 6.64 -5.84
C THR A 110 16.92 5.30 -5.35
N MET A 111 16.96 5.08 -4.04
CA MET A 111 17.20 3.76 -3.44
C MET A 111 16.12 3.44 -2.44
N LEU A 112 15.60 2.22 -2.54
CA LEU A 112 14.64 1.63 -1.62
C LEU A 112 15.32 0.47 -0.89
N ALA A 113 15.06 0.31 0.40
CA ALA A 113 15.57 -0.80 1.20
C ALA A 113 14.53 -1.27 2.22
N LYS A 114 14.27 -2.57 2.26
CA LYS A 114 13.32 -3.21 3.18
C LYS A 114 14.10 -4.03 4.22
N PHE A 115 13.75 -3.87 5.49
CA PHE A 115 14.40 -4.54 6.61
C PHE A 115 13.39 -5.30 7.45
N ARG A 116 13.86 -6.36 8.10
CA ARG A 116 13.16 -7.03 9.20
C ARG A 116 14.01 -6.91 10.46
N THR A 117 13.43 -6.38 11.52
CA THR A 117 14.05 -6.27 12.84
C THR A 117 13.31 -7.18 13.81
N LYS A 118 14.04 -7.94 14.62
CA LYS A 118 13.51 -8.72 15.75
C LYS A 118 14.07 -8.15 17.03
N ASP A 119 13.19 -7.68 17.90
CA ASP A 119 13.54 -7.10 19.19
C ASP A 119 13.26 -8.12 20.31
N TYR A 120 14.33 -8.68 20.86
CA TYR A 120 14.30 -9.64 21.97
C TYR A 120 14.39 -8.96 23.34
N SER A 121 14.56 -7.64 23.37
CA SER A 121 14.76 -6.87 24.60
C SER A 121 13.46 -6.54 25.33
N ALA A 122 12.31 -6.69 24.65
CA ALA A 122 11.01 -6.34 25.19
C ALA A 122 10.69 -7.13 26.48
N VAL A 123 10.35 -6.41 27.55
CA VAL A 123 9.99 -6.99 28.84
C VAL A 123 8.57 -6.57 29.19
N GLN A 124 7.77 -7.55 29.63
CA GLN A 124 6.41 -7.30 30.09
C GLN A 124 6.38 -6.39 31.33
N ILE A 125 5.53 -5.38 31.28
CA ILE A 125 5.24 -4.47 32.39
C ILE A 125 4.41 -5.23 33.44
N PRO A 126 4.74 -5.12 34.74
CA PRO A 126 3.94 -5.72 35.81
C PRO A 126 2.47 -5.28 35.74
N GLU A 127 1.55 -6.20 36.07
CA GLU A 127 0.10 -5.98 35.91
C GLU A 127 -0.41 -4.73 36.64
N GLU A 128 0.07 -4.47 37.87
CA GLU A 128 -0.32 -3.28 38.64
C GLU A 128 0.08 -1.97 37.95
N GLU A 129 1.27 -1.93 37.32
CA GLU A 129 1.73 -0.77 36.55
C GLU A 129 0.96 -0.66 35.24
N ALA A 130 0.73 -1.78 34.55
CA ALA A 130 0.01 -1.80 33.28
C ALA A 130 -1.43 -1.30 33.41
N GLN A 131 -2.12 -1.64 34.51
CA GLN A 131 -3.47 -1.14 34.79
C GLN A 131 -3.50 0.39 34.90
N VAL A 132 -2.53 0.99 35.60
CA VAL A 132 -2.43 2.46 35.73
C VAL A 132 -2.18 3.14 34.39
N LEU A 133 -1.32 2.56 33.55
CA LEU A 133 -1.03 3.08 32.22
C LEU A 133 -2.27 3.02 31.31
N LEU A 134 -3.00 1.90 31.30
CA LEU A 134 -4.22 1.74 30.51
C LEU A 134 -5.36 2.65 30.97
N GLU A 135 -5.48 2.91 32.28
CA GLU A 135 -6.43 3.91 32.78
C GLU A 135 -6.08 5.32 32.29
N THR A 136 -4.79 5.66 32.32
CA THR A 136 -4.27 6.93 31.80
C THR A 136 -4.54 7.07 30.31
N GLU A 137 -4.33 6.01 29.51
CA GLU A 137 -4.68 6.01 28.08
C GLU A 137 -6.16 6.25 27.83
N LYS A 138 -7.04 5.61 28.60
CA LYS A 138 -8.49 5.81 28.48
C LYS A 138 -8.90 7.24 28.82
N GLU A 139 -8.27 7.87 29.80
CA GLU A 139 -8.49 9.29 30.11
C GLU A 139 -7.98 10.19 28.98
N ASN A 140 -6.80 9.89 28.45
CA ASN A 140 -6.21 10.59 27.30
C ASN A 140 -7.07 10.48 26.04
N GLN A 141 -7.64 9.30 25.75
CA GLN A 141 -8.59 9.11 24.65
C GLN A 141 -9.83 10.01 24.80
N LYS A 142 -10.42 10.06 26.01
CA LYS A 142 -11.58 10.94 26.27
C LYS A 142 -11.25 12.42 26.07
N LYS A 143 -10.08 12.86 26.51
CA LYS A 143 -9.60 14.24 26.29
C LYS A 143 -9.44 14.54 24.81
N GLN A 144 -8.86 13.61 24.05
CA GLN A 144 -8.70 13.74 22.61
C GLN A 144 -10.06 13.83 21.89
N GLU A 145 -11.02 12.98 22.24
CA GLU A 145 -12.40 13.03 21.72
C GLU A 145 -13.10 14.36 22.01
N GLN A 146 -12.72 15.01 23.11
CA GLN A 146 -13.20 16.34 23.52
C GLN A 146 -12.42 17.49 22.87
N GLY A 147 -11.41 17.19 22.04
CA GLY A 147 -10.57 18.18 21.36
C GLY A 147 -9.51 18.83 22.26
N GLU A 148 -9.24 18.25 23.44
CA GLU A 148 -8.19 18.72 24.35
C GLU A 148 -6.79 18.21 23.93
N PRO A 149 -5.71 18.98 24.18
CA PRO A 149 -4.35 18.51 23.92
C PRO A 149 -3.98 17.36 24.87
N VAL A 150 -3.32 16.34 24.32
CA VAL A 150 -2.97 15.11 25.03
C VAL A 150 -1.51 14.79 24.78
N GLN A 151 -0.79 14.51 25.86
CA GLN A 151 0.55 13.94 25.78
C GLN A 151 0.45 12.41 25.91
N TRP A 152 0.80 11.71 24.84
CA TRP A 152 0.88 10.26 24.83
C TRP A 152 2.20 9.79 25.46
N ASP A 153 2.13 8.70 26.22
CA ASP A 153 3.30 8.01 26.74
C ASP A 153 3.78 7.01 25.69
N ASP A 154 4.96 7.25 25.14
CA ASP A 154 5.57 6.42 24.10
C ASP A 154 6.69 5.52 24.67
N THR A 155 6.75 5.36 25.99
CA THR A 155 7.77 4.56 26.68
C THR A 155 7.40 3.07 26.81
N TYR A 156 6.21 2.68 26.35
CA TYR A 156 5.76 1.29 26.33
C TYR A 156 4.97 0.98 25.05
N ILE A 157 4.77 -0.31 24.82
CA ILE A 157 4.07 -0.86 23.66
C ILE A 157 2.92 -1.72 24.17
N THR A 158 1.73 -1.49 23.64
CA THR A 158 0.54 -2.30 23.94
C THR A 158 0.54 -3.55 23.07
N ILE A 159 0.68 -4.72 23.69
CA ILE A 159 0.64 -6.02 23.01
C ILE A 159 -0.80 -6.54 22.97
N ASP A 160 -1.51 -6.49 24.10
CA ASP A 160 -2.90 -6.93 24.19
C ASP A 160 -3.63 -6.07 25.21
N SER A 161 -4.42 -5.11 24.73
CA SER A 161 -5.16 -4.19 25.60
C SER A 161 -6.27 -4.87 26.41
N GLU A 162 -6.83 -5.98 25.91
CA GLU A 162 -7.90 -6.71 26.60
C GLU A 162 -7.35 -7.52 27.77
N LYS A 163 -6.18 -8.13 27.57
CA LYS A 163 -5.45 -8.86 28.61
C LYS A 163 -4.57 -7.96 29.47
N GLY A 164 -4.48 -6.67 29.14
CA GLY A 164 -3.65 -5.69 29.84
C GLY A 164 -2.14 -5.95 29.72
N ILE A 165 -1.70 -6.54 28.61
CA ILE A 165 -0.30 -6.88 28.36
C ILE A 165 0.37 -5.70 27.66
N LEU A 166 1.24 -5.02 28.42
CA LEU A 166 2.12 -3.97 27.93
C LEU A 166 3.58 -4.43 28.07
N VAL A 167 4.46 -3.93 27.21
CA VAL A 167 5.90 -4.20 27.28
C VAL A 167 6.71 -2.91 27.17
N ARG A 168 7.91 -2.89 27.76
CA ARG A 168 8.93 -1.86 27.50
C ARG A 168 10.05 -2.48 26.69
N SER A 169 10.50 -1.76 25.67
CA SER A 169 11.62 -2.18 24.83
C SER A 169 12.82 -1.25 25.02
N PRO A 170 13.87 -1.73 25.71
CA PRO A 170 15.17 -1.04 25.76
C PRO A 170 15.77 -0.78 24.38
N PHE A 171 15.59 -1.70 23.42
CA PHE A 171 16.03 -1.54 22.05
C PHE A 171 15.32 -0.37 21.36
N ALA A 172 13.99 -0.32 21.40
CA ALA A 172 13.19 0.74 20.79
C ALA A 172 13.51 2.11 21.40
N GLN A 173 13.70 2.16 22.73
CA GLN A 173 14.12 3.38 23.41
C GLN A 173 15.51 3.84 22.93
N ARG A 174 16.48 2.92 22.81
CA ARG A 174 17.82 3.23 22.29
C ARG A 174 17.76 3.77 20.87
N VAL A 175 16.98 3.15 19.99
CA VAL A 175 16.76 3.60 18.61
C VAL A 175 16.17 5.01 18.57
N LYS A 176 15.17 5.29 19.42
CA LYS A 176 14.56 6.62 19.54
C LYS A 176 15.59 7.66 19.95
N GLU A 177 16.32 7.41 21.04
CA GLU A 177 17.36 8.32 21.53
C GLU A 177 18.45 8.57 20.49
N GLU A 178 18.84 7.55 19.73
CA GLU A 178 19.83 7.68 18.66
C GLU A 178 19.32 8.52 17.48
N ASN A 179 18.06 8.34 17.08
CA ASN A 179 17.43 9.15 16.03
C ASN A 179 17.27 10.63 16.43
N GLU A 180 17.09 10.92 17.72
CA GLU A 180 16.99 12.28 18.26
C GLU A 180 18.35 12.97 18.40
N ARG A 181 19.45 12.22 18.50
CA ARG A 181 20.80 12.79 18.61
C ARG A 181 21.22 13.46 17.30
N ARG A 182 21.65 14.72 17.38
CA ARG A 182 22.29 15.41 16.25
C ARG A 182 23.67 14.78 16.01
N ASN A 183 23.84 14.13 14.86
CA ASN A 183 25.11 13.56 14.39
C ASN A 183 26.22 14.62 14.35
N THR A 184 27.06 14.65 15.38
CA THR A 184 28.21 15.57 15.56
C THR A 184 29.56 14.85 15.62
N SER A 185 29.60 13.52 15.49
CA SER A 185 30.82 12.70 15.56
C SER A 185 31.41 12.40 14.17
N LYS A 186 32.66 11.89 14.15
CA LYS A 186 33.37 11.40 12.95
C LYS A 186 33.02 9.95 12.57
N GLU A 187 32.09 9.32 13.27
CA GLU A 187 31.65 7.95 12.97
C GLU A 187 30.65 7.94 11.82
N LYS A 188 30.47 6.78 11.17
CA LYS A 188 29.40 6.60 10.17
C LYS A 188 28.06 6.97 10.81
N ARG A 189 27.37 7.92 10.21
CA ARG A 189 25.99 8.29 10.53
C ARG A 189 25.08 7.06 10.42
N THR A 190 24.14 6.95 11.35
CA THR A 190 23.06 5.97 11.31
C THR A 190 21.98 6.36 10.31
N LYS A 191 21.17 5.37 9.91
CA LYS A 191 20.17 5.48 8.84
C LYS A 191 20.79 5.95 7.51
N CYS A 192 22.01 5.49 7.22
CA CYS A 192 22.77 5.89 6.04
C CYS A 192 23.37 4.70 5.28
N VAL A 193 23.51 4.90 3.96
CA VAL A 193 24.15 3.99 3.01
C VAL A 193 25.54 4.54 2.66
N TYR A 194 26.50 3.64 2.53
CA TYR A 194 27.89 3.88 2.13
C TYR A 194 28.28 2.89 1.04
N GLY A 195 29.27 3.23 0.23
CA GLY A 195 29.79 2.33 -0.79
C GLY A 195 30.38 3.08 -1.98
N GLU A 196 30.66 2.34 -3.04
CA GLU A 196 31.25 2.91 -4.25
C GLU A 196 30.32 3.95 -4.91
N GLY A 197 30.89 5.10 -5.25
CA GLY A 197 30.15 6.23 -5.83
C GLY A 197 29.28 7.02 -4.84
N ILE A 198 29.38 6.73 -3.54
CA ILE A 198 28.73 7.51 -2.48
C ILE A 198 29.81 8.33 -1.74
N PRO A 199 29.57 9.61 -1.40
CA PRO A 199 30.50 10.41 -0.60
C PRO A 199 30.86 9.73 0.72
N GLU A 200 32.05 10.00 1.26
CA GLU A 200 32.55 9.39 2.51
C GLU A 200 31.58 9.59 3.71
N VAL A 201 30.85 10.71 3.70
CA VAL A 201 29.83 11.03 4.72
C VAL A 201 28.54 10.19 4.63
N GLY A 202 28.37 9.42 3.55
CA GLY A 202 27.21 8.58 3.27
C GLY A 202 25.98 9.36 2.78
N TYR A 203 24.97 8.60 2.34
CA TYR A 203 23.63 9.13 2.03
C TYR A 203 22.61 8.63 3.03
N SER A 204 21.85 9.55 3.63
CA SER A 204 20.79 9.23 4.59
C SER A 204 19.48 8.90 3.87
N PHE A 205 18.72 7.94 4.42
CA PHE A 205 17.33 7.74 4.00
C PHE A 205 16.48 8.95 4.42
N THR A 206 15.68 9.47 3.49
CA THR A 206 14.87 10.68 3.67
C THR A 206 13.42 10.38 4.05
N LYS A 207 12.93 9.20 3.68
CA LYS A 207 11.58 8.73 3.99
C LYS A 207 11.67 7.31 4.58
N SER A 208 10.75 6.99 5.48
CA SER A 208 10.60 5.63 5.97
C SER A 208 9.18 5.40 6.46
N THR A 209 8.76 4.15 6.39
CA THR A 209 7.54 3.61 7.01
C THR A 209 7.92 2.37 7.79
N SER A 210 7.08 1.96 8.75
CA SER A 210 7.30 0.79 9.59
C SER A 210 5.98 0.16 10.01
N SER A 211 5.93 -1.17 10.18
CA SER A 211 4.82 -1.91 10.80
C SER A 211 5.42 -2.99 11.67
N SER A 212 4.83 -3.17 12.84
CA SER A 212 5.28 -4.14 13.83
C SER A 212 4.19 -5.17 14.06
N ASP A 213 4.60 -6.44 14.10
CA ASP A 213 3.79 -7.56 14.55
C ASP A 213 4.01 -7.75 16.05
N TYR A 214 2.93 -7.52 16.80
CA TYR A 214 2.85 -7.73 18.24
C TYR A 214 2.08 -9.01 18.59
N ASP A 215 1.27 -9.54 17.67
CA ASP A 215 0.35 -10.66 17.92
C ASP A 215 1.14 -11.92 18.28
N ASN A 216 2.26 -12.14 17.58
CA ASN A 216 3.11 -13.29 17.79
C ASN A 216 4.14 -13.11 18.93
N TYR A 217 4.16 -11.96 19.63
CA TYR A 217 5.15 -11.70 20.69
C TYR A 217 5.13 -12.76 21.79
N LEU A 218 3.93 -13.17 22.25
CA LEU A 218 3.80 -14.13 23.34
C LEU A 218 4.29 -15.54 22.98
N GLU A 219 4.24 -15.90 21.70
CA GLU A 219 4.69 -17.20 21.19
C GLU A 219 6.17 -17.19 20.82
N LYS A 220 6.60 -16.14 20.12
CA LYS A 220 7.95 -16.01 19.56
C LYS A 220 8.96 -15.41 20.55
N GLY A 221 8.50 -14.65 21.55
CA GLY A 221 9.32 -14.00 22.57
C GLY A 221 10.05 -12.74 22.09
N TYR A 222 9.67 -12.19 20.94
CA TYR A 222 10.23 -10.96 20.37
C TYR A 222 9.19 -10.19 19.57
N ILE A 223 9.41 -8.89 19.42
CA ILE A 223 8.61 -8.04 18.53
C ILE A 223 9.26 -8.06 17.16
N THR A 224 8.47 -8.29 16.11
CA THR A 224 8.97 -8.19 14.73
C THR A 224 8.55 -6.86 14.13
N THR A 225 9.50 -6.10 13.61
CA THR A 225 9.23 -4.87 12.85
C THR A 225 9.77 -5.02 11.44
N VAL A 226 8.89 -5.00 10.45
CA VAL A 226 9.30 -4.74 9.08
C VAL A 226 9.49 -3.22 8.96
N SER A 227 10.38 -2.75 8.09
CA SER A 227 10.50 -1.32 7.76
C SER A 227 10.93 -1.15 6.32
N GLU A 228 10.51 -0.06 5.69
CA GLU A 228 10.93 0.31 4.34
C GLU A 228 11.46 1.73 4.36
N HIS A 229 12.62 1.91 3.76
CA HIS A 229 13.36 3.16 3.73
C HIS A 229 13.61 3.59 2.30
N CYS A 230 13.51 4.90 2.06
CA CYS A 230 13.71 5.49 0.75
C CYS A 230 14.67 6.69 0.84
N MET A 231 15.59 6.77 -0.12
CA MET A 231 16.29 8.00 -0.46
C MET A 231 15.99 8.38 -1.91
N GLU A 232 15.91 9.68 -2.17
CA GLU A 232 15.63 10.28 -3.48
C GLU A 232 16.69 11.35 -3.76
N ASP A 233 16.91 11.68 -5.03
CA ASP A 233 17.85 12.70 -5.49
C ASP A 233 19.32 12.47 -5.03
N LYS A 234 19.72 11.20 -4.85
CA LYS A 234 21.05 10.76 -4.42
C LYS A 234 21.76 9.92 -5.48
N VAL A 235 22.14 10.57 -6.58
CA VAL A 235 22.83 9.92 -7.70
C VAL A 235 24.23 9.46 -7.28
N PHE A 236 24.54 8.18 -7.49
CA PHE A 236 25.88 7.65 -7.24
C PHE A 236 26.86 8.12 -8.34
N GLU A 237 28.10 8.43 -7.97
CA GLU A 237 29.15 8.91 -8.89
C GLU A 237 29.68 7.81 -9.83
N VAL A 238 29.20 6.57 -9.68
CA VAL A 238 29.45 5.44 -10.60
C VAL A 238 28.28 5.22 -11.54
N SER A 239 28.58 4.90 -12.80
CA SER A 239 27.55 4.61 -13.81
C SER A 239 26.89 3.24 -13.63
N SER A 240 27.55 2.31 -12.95
CA SER A 240 27.04 0.97 -12.63
C SER A 240 27.39 0.65 -11.18
N PRO A 241 26.43 0.76 -10.24
CA PRO A 241 26.68 0.57 -8.82
C PRO A 241 26.72 -0.92 -8.46
N THR A 242 27.64 -1.69 -9.03
CA THR A 242 27.77 -3.13 -8.77
C THR A 242 28.87 -3.46 -7.75
N GLY A 243 29.23 -2.49 -6.91
CA GLY A 243 30.20 -2.65 -5.84
C GLY A 243 29.59 -3.19 -4.55
N VAL A 244 30.40 -3.22 -3.50
CA VAL A 244 29.98 -3.54 -2.13
C VAL A 244 29.46 -2.27 -1.45
N TYR A 245 28.32 -2.39 -0.80
CA TYR A 245 27.63 -1.32 -0.09
C TYR A 245 27.37 -1.73 1.37
N GLU A 246 27.31 -0.73 2.23
CA GLU A 246 27.07 -0.90 3.65
C GLU A 246 25.92 -0.01 4.11
N ILE A 247 25.01 -0.55 4.92
CA ILE A 247 23.95 0.21 5.57
C ILE A 247 24.19 0.21 7.08
N LYS A 248 24.22 1.42 7.65
CA LYS A 248 24.27 1.62 9.09
C LYS A 248 22.88 1.94 9.61
N MET A 249 22.29 1.06 10.43
CA MET A 249 20.97 1.25 11.02
C MET A 249 21.07 1.69 12.49
N PRO A 250 20.12 2.51 13.01
CA PRO A 250 20.05 2.84 14.43
C PRO A 250 19.83 1.59 15.29
N GLY A 251 20.33 1.61 16.52
CA GLY A 251 20.20 0.51 17.49
C GLY A 251 21.26 -0.58 17.37
N PHE A 252 22.04 -0.59 16.28
CA PHE A 252 23.07 -1.59 15.97
C PHE A 252 24.46 -0.95 15.87
N THR A 253 25.50 -1.68 16.27
CA THR A 253 26.92 -1.30 16.23
C THR A 253 27.63 -1.77 14.95
N GLU A 254 27.19 -2.85 14.33
CA GLU A 254 27.68 -3.31 13.03
C GLU A 254 26.90 -2.70 11.85
N THR A 255 27.32 -3.00 10.61
CA THR A 255 26.69 -2.57 9.36
C THR A 255 26.25 -3.78 8.54
N LEU A 256 25.11 -3.65 7.86
CA LEU A 256 24.65 -4.63 6.88
C LEU A 256 25.44 -4.43 5.59
N THR A 257 26.15 -5.46 5.13
CA THR A 257 26.99 -5.41 3.93
C THR A 257 26.35 -6.22 2.81
N PHE A 258 26.23 -5.65 1.61
CA PHE A 258 25.58 -6.28 0.48
C PHE A 258 26.18 -5.82 -0.85
N GLU A 259 25.88 -6.54 -1.93
CA GLU A 259 26.26 -6.17 -3.29
C GLU A 259 25.02 -5.90 -4.14
N PHE A 260 25.14 -4.95 -5.06
CA PHE A 260 24.13 -4.71 -6.08
C PHE A 260 24.50 -5.45 -7.37
N VAL A 261 23.50 -6.06 -8.00
CA VAL A 261 23.61 -6.66 -9.34
C VAL A 261 22.57 -6.03 -10.27
N PRO A 262 22.80 -5.98 -11.59
CA PRO A 262 21.75 -5.55 -12.52
C PRO A 262 20.50 -6.41 -12.36
N ALA A 263 19.33 -5.77 -12.38
CA ALA A 263 18.05 -6.47 -12.40
C ALA A 263 17.96 -7.43 -13.59
N MET A 264 17.25 -8.55 -13.41
CA MET A 264 17.06 -9.53 -14.47
C MET A 264 16.38 -8.88 -15.67
N GLN A 265 17.06 -8.91 -16.82
CA GLN A 265 16.53 -8.38 -18.07
C GLN A 265 15.74 -9.45 -18.83
N ILE A 266 14.51 -9.11 -19.19
CA ILE A 266 13.54 -10.01 -19.80
C ILE A 266 13.15 -9.44 -21.17
N PRO A 267 13.64 -10.01 -22.28
CA PRO A 267 13.30 -9.56 -23.63
C PRO A 267 11.79 -9.57 -23.91
N SER A 268 11.06 -10.58 -23.43
CA SER A 268 9.60 -10.66 -23.49
C SER A 268 9.05 -11.33 -22.23
N LEU A 269 7.87 -10.89 -21.76
CA LEU A 269 7.30 -11.42 -20.51
C LEU A 269 7.02 -12.92 -20.60
N GLU A 270 6.76 -13.44 -21.80
CA GLU A 270 6.56 -14.85 -22.09
C GLU A 270 7.82 -15.71 -21.87
N GLU A 271 9.00 -15.10 -21.68
CA GLU A 271 10.23 -15.80 -21.30
C GLU A 271 10.32 -16.08 -19.78
N LEU A 272 9.50 -15.40 -18.96
CA LEU A 272 9.37 -15.76 -17.54
C LEU A 272 8.65 -17.11 -17.43
N LYS A 273 9.31 -18.09 -16.84
CA LYS A 273 8.72 -19.41 -16.58
C LYS A 273 7.50 -19.24 -15.68
N GLY A 274 6.32 -19.61 -16.17
CA GLY A 274 5.09 -19.50 -15.40
C GLY A 274 4.38 -18.14 -15.48
N TYR A 275 4.86 -17.22 -16.32
CA TYR A 275 4.06 -16.05 -16.70
C TYR A 275 2.89 -16.49 -17.57
N THR A 276 1.67 -16.19 -17.10
CA THR A 276 0.42 -16.46 -17.82
C THR A 276 -0.31 -15.15 -18.05
N SER A 277 -0.87 -14.97 -19.24
CA SER A 277 -1.63 -13.77 -19.58
C SER A 277 -2.90 -14.10 -20.35
N HIS A 278 -3.99 -13.44 -19.96
CA HIS A 278 -5.27 -13.47 -20.64
C HIS A 278 -5.73 -12.03 -20.92
N SER A 279 -6.20 -11.77 -22.14
CA SER A 279 -6.55 -10.43 -22.59
C SER A 279 -5.39 -9.42 -22.42
N SER A 280 -5.48 -8.41 -21.55
CA SER A 280 -4.38 -7.48 -21.22
C SER A 280 -3.70 -7.78 -19.89
N ALA A 281 -4.23 -8.71 -19.10
CA ALA A 281 -3.77 -9.01 -17.74
C ALA A 281 -2.75 -10.15 -17.79
N GLY A 282 -1.57 -9.91 -17.20
CA GLY A 282 -0.54 -10.92 -17.00
C GLY A 282 -0.25 -11.12 -15.51
N ILE A 283 0.07 -12.34 -15.14
CA ILE A 283 0.46 -12.72 -13.78
C ILE A 283 1.69 -13.62 -13.86
N TYR A 284 2.63 -13.42 -12.95
CA TYR A 284 3.79 -14.28 -12.71
C TYR A 284 3.89 -14.52 -11.20
N ALA A 285 4.31 -15.71 -10.79
CA ALA A 285 4.48 -16.02 -9.38
C ALA A 285 5.73 -16.87 -9.15
N VAL A 286 6.38 -16.63 -8.02
CA VAL A 286 7.52 -17.40 -7.52
C VAL A 286 7.20 -17.95 -6.15
N GLY A 287 7.77 -19.11 -5.81
CA GLY A 287 7.56 -19.76 -4.52
C GLY A 287 8.82 -19.89 -3.69
N SER A 288 8.67 -19.90 -2.36
CA SER A 288 9.69 -20.32 -1.41
C SER A 288 9.10 -21.32 -0.42
N SER A 289 9.95 -22.19 0.14
CA SER A 289 9.58 -23.05 1.25
C SER A 289 9.88 -22.32 2.55
N GLU A 290 8.87 -22.19 3.41
CA GLU A 290 8.98 -21.59 4.73
C GLU A 290 8.67 -22.64 5.80
N GLU A 291 8.95 -22.36 7.09
CA GLU A 291 8.63 -23.30 8.19
C GLU A 291 7.12 -23.65 8.21
N GLU A 292 6.27 -22.63 8.07
CA GLU A 292 4.82 -22.71 8.19
C GLU A 292 4.13 -23.31 6.95
N GLY A 293 4.81 -23.36 5.79
CA GLY A 293 4.20 -23.82 4.55
C GLY A 293 4.98 -23.44 3.29
N MET A 294 4.26 -23.29 2.18
CA MET A 294 4.80 -22.77 0.92
C MET A 294 4.29 -21.35 0.72
N GLU A 295 5.20 -20.38 0.67
CA GLU A 295 4.88 -18.97 0.43
C GLU A 295 5.04 -18.68 -1.06
N LEU A 296 4.07 -17.99 -1.66
CA LEU A 296 4.12 -17.52 -3.04
C LEU A 296 4.06 -15.99 -3.08
N GLN A 297 4.98 -15.40 -3.84
CA GLN A 297 4.93 -13.99 -4.21
C GLN A 297 4.49 -13.87 -5.66
N TYR A 298 3.35 -13.22 -5.89
CA TYR A 298 2.86 -12.95 -7.24
C TYR A 298 3.11 -11.50 -7.68
N TYR A 299 3.20 -11.33 -8.99
CA TYR A 299 3.40 -10.07 -9.69
C TYR A 299 2.40 -9.99 -10.82
N THR A 300 1.76 -8.83 -10.97
CA THR A 300 0.81 -8.58 -12.05
C THR A 300 1.42 -7.65 -13.08
N TYR A 301 0.94 -7.67 -14.33
CA TYR A 301 1.29 -6.72 -15.38
C TYR A 301 0.10 -6.41 -16.28
N SER A 302 -0.05 -5.17 -16.74
CA SER A 302 -1.04 -4.80 -17.77
C SER A 302 -0.43 -4.09 -18.97
N LYS A 303 -0.73 -4.60 -20.18
CA LYS A 303 -0.39 -3.95 -21.47
C LYS A 303 -1.18 -2.65 -21.71
N LYS A 304 -2.32 -2.47 -21.05
CA LYS A 304 -3.24 -1.32 -21.22
C LYS A 304 -3.16 -0.30 -20.08
N ASN A 305 -2.17 -0.40 -19.18
CA ASN A 305 -2.09 0.48 -18.00
C ASN A 305 -3.28 0.34 -17.05
N GLU A 306 -3.82 -0.88 -16.91
CA GLU A 306 -4.87 -1.21 -15.94
C GLU A 306 -4.24 -1.78 -14.66
N ARG A 307 -4.93 -1.63 -13.53
CA ARG A 307 -4.58 -2.35 -12.30
C ARG A 307 -5.22 -3.72 -12.33
N ILE A 308 -4.43 -4.73 -12.00
CA ILE A 308 -4.82 -6.14 -12.03
C ILE A 308 -4.91 -6.63 -10.60
N TYR A 309 -6.07 -7.15 -10.20
CA TYR A 309 -6.33 -7.69 -8.87
C TYR A 309 -6.82 -9.14 -9.02
N PRO A 310 -5.91 -10.11 -8.89
CA PRO A 310 -6.25 -11.53 -8.90
C PRO A 310 -7.17 -11.90 -7.73
N ASP A 311 -8.09 -12.85 -7.92
CA ASP A 311 -8.95 -13.35 -6.83
C ASP A 311 -8.19 -14.32 -5.93
N THR A 312 -7.34 -13.79 -5.06
CA THR A 312 -6.48 -14.56 -4.15
C THR A 312 -7.24 -15.21 -2.99
N ASN A 313 -8.53 -14.91 -2.81
CA ASN A 313 -9.36 -15.55 -1.79
C ASN A 313 -9.84 -16.94 -2.21
N GLN A 314 -9.88 -17.20 -3.52
CA GLN A 314 -10.32 -18.47 -4.10
C GLN A 314 -9.20 -19.17 -4.86
N CYS A 315 -7.96 -18.71 -4.73
CA CYS A 315 -6.83 -19.36 -5.37
C CYS A 315 -6.47 -20.67 -4.66
N ILE A 316 -6.00 -21.64 -5.43
CA ILE A 316 -5.52 -22.92 -4.93
C ILE A 316 -4.13 -23.21 -5.47
N LEU A 317 -3.36 -23.99 -4.72
CA LEU A 317 -2.09 -24.53 -5.17
C LEU A 317 -2.27 -26.03 -5.48
N GLU A 318 -1.82 -26.46 -6.65
CA GLU A 318 -1.95 -27.85 -7.09
C GLU A 318 -0.59 -28.49 -7.34
N LYS A 319 -0.44 -29.76 -6.93
CA LYS A 319 0.69 -30.63 -7.29
C LYS A 319 0.23 -32.07 -7.38
N ASP A 320 0.55 -32.76 -8.47
CA ASP A 320 0.26 -34.19 -8.69
C ASP A 320 -1.22 -34.59 -8.41
N GLY A 321 -2.17 -33.66 -8.62
CA GLY A 321 -3.59 -33.85 -8.36
C GLY A 321 -4.02 -33.60 -6.90
N ASN A 322 -3.09 -33.30 -5.99
CA ASN A 322 -3.39 -32.78 -4.67
C ASN A 322 -3.63 -31.27 -4.74
N VAL A 323 -4.61 -30.80 -3.96
CA VAL A 323 -4.98 -29.39 -3.85
C VAL A 323 -4.68 -28.92 -2.44
N TYR A 324 -3.94 -27.82 -2.33
CA TYR A 324 -3.64 -27.14 -1.08
C TYR A 324 -4.36 -25.80 -1.08
N GLU A 325 -5.14 -25.57 -0.03
CA GLU A 325 -5.86 -24.32 0.18
C GLU A 325 -4.93 -23.27 0.79
N ARG A 326 -5.20 -21.99 0.46
CA ARG A 326 -4.51 -20.86 1.05
C ARG A 326 -4.87 -20.78 2.54
N ILE A 327 -3.86 -20.62 3.39
CA ILE A 327 -4.08 -20.17 4.77
C ILE A 327 -4.14 -18.65 4.73
N TYR A 328 -5.21 -18.08 5.28
CA TYR A 328 -5.25 -16.64 5.51
C TYR A 328 -4.28 -16.30 6.64
N HIS A 329 -3.05 -15.94 6.27
CA HIS A 329 -2.12 -15.29 7.17
C HIS A 329 -2.29 -13.78 6.99
N ASN A 330 -2.58 -13.07 8.07
CA ASN A 330 -2.55 -11.62 8.04
C ASN A 330 -1.09 -11.20 8.16
N ASP A 331 -0.34 -11.29 7.06
CA ASP A 331 0.96 -10.66 7.03
C ASP A 331 0.74 -9.17 7.18
N TYR A 332 1.03 -8.67 8.39
CA TYR A 332 1.22 -7.26 8.61
C TYR A 332 2.35 -6.82 7.69
N TRP A 333 1.95 -6.27 6.55
CA TRP A 333 2.77 -5.50 5.62
C TRP A 333 3.65 -6.29 4.63
N ASP A 334 3.07 -6.62 3.47
CA ASP A 334 3.71 -7.36 2.38
C ASP A 334 4.14 -6.48 1.19
N GLY A 335 3.42 -5.39 0.89
CA GLY A 335 3.72 -4.47 -0.21
C GLY A 335 4.75 -3.36 0.08
N SER A 336 5.36 -2.83 -0.98
CA SER A 336 6.19 -1.62 -0.92
C SER A 336 5.32 -0.34 -0.92
N HIS A 337 5.64 0.62 -0.03
CA HIS A 337 5.02 1.95 0.00
C HIS A 337 5.68 2.94 -0.95
N TYR A 338 6.91 2.65 -1.35
CA TYR A 338 7.66 3.46 -2.29
C TYR A 338 7.67 2.78 -3.65
N SER A 339 8.03 3.51 -4.70
CA SER A 339 8.15 2.90 -6.02
C SER A 339 9.30 3.53 -6.76
N ILE A 340 9.96 2.72 -7.57
CA ILE A 340 10.90 3.19 -8.57
C ILE A 340 10.15 3.46 -9.88
N THR A 341 10.77 4.23 -10.76
CA THR A 341 10.17 4.63 -12.03
C THR A 341 10.05 3.42 -12.97
N GLY A 342 8.92 3.33 -13.67
CA GLY A 342 8.67 2.29 -14.67
C GLY A 342 8.05 1.00 -14.16
N ILE A 343 7.93 0.81 -12.83
CA ILE A 343 7.18 -0.30 -12.19
C ILE A 343 5.66 -0.08 -12.28
N GLY A 344 5.22 1.11 -12.69
CA GLY A 344 3.83 1.61 -12.62
C GLY A 344 2.72 0.79 -13.29
N LYS A 345 3.01 -0.40 -13.83
CA LYS A 345 2.02 -1.35 -14.38
C LYS A 345 2.27 -2.80 -13.97
N GLY A 346 3.46 -3.08 -13.42
CA GLY A 346 3.94 -4.39 -13.07
C GLY A 346 4.10 -4.51 -11.56
N ARG A 347 3.04 -4.76 -10.77
CA ARG A 347 3.12 -4.63 -9.31
C ARG A 347 3.26 -5.98 -8.61
N GLN A 348 4.11 -6.01 -7.60
CA GLN A 348 4.03 -7.00 -6.52
C GLN A 348 2.62 -6.98 -5.93
N GLY A 349 2.01 -8.14 -5.79
CA GLY A 349 0.79 -8.31 -5.01
C GLY A 349 1.06 -8.92 -3.64
N ASP A 350 0.01 -9.28 -2.93
CA ASP A 350 0.12 -9.85 -1.60
C ASP A 350 0.86 -11.20 -1.59
N LYS A 351 1.47 -11.54 -0.46
CA LYS A 351 2.03 -12.88 -0.26
C LYS A 351 0.93 -13.90 -0.02
N LEU A 352 1.10 -15.11 -0.55
CA LEU A 352 0.13 -16.19 -0.44
C LEU A 352 0.77 -17.39 0.26
N LEU A 353 0.28 -17.75 1.45
CA LEU A 353 0.76 -18.92 2.20
C LEU A 353 -0.16 -20.13 1.98
N PHE A 354 0.43 -21.28 1.67
CA PHE A 354 -0.28 -22.56 1.49
C PHE A 354 0.23 -23.62 2.47
N GLN A 355 -0.69 -24.40 3.04
CA GLN A 355 -0.35 -25.47 3.98
C GLN A 355 0.16 -26.72 3.25
N VAL A 356 1.39 -26.67 2.76
CA VAL A 356 2.04 -27.81 2.12
C VAL A 356 2.91 -28.55 3.16
N PRO A 357 2.77 -29.88 3.33
CA PRO A 357 3.65 -30.68 4.20
C PRO A 357 5.12 -30.55 3.79
N GLU A 358 6.05 -30.52 4.76
CA GLU A 358 7.49 -30.30 4.52
C GLU A 358 8.07 -31.25 3.47
N GLU A 359 7.71 -32.52 3.54
CA GLU A 359 8.13 -33.57 2.60
C GLU A 359 7.64 -33.35 1.15
N GLU A 360 6.64 -32.48 0.94
CA GLU A 360 6.01 -32.21 -0.34
C GLU A 360 6.40 -30.85 -0.93
N ARG A 361 7.11 -29.96 -0.20
CA ARG A 361 7.45 -28.57 -0.61
C ARG A 361 8.46 -28.42 -1.76
N THR A 362 8.80 -29.51 -2.45
CA THR A 362 9.72 -29.51 -3.59
C THR A 362 9.04 -30.01 -4.86
N GLY A 363 9.53 -29.61 -6.03
CA GLY A 363 8.99 -30.04 -7.32
C GLY A 363 8.09 -29.00 -7.98
N ASP A 364 7.28 -29.45 -8.94
CA ASP A 364 6.48 -28.58 -9.80
C ASP A 364 5.09 -28.36 -9.19
N PHE A 365 4.79 -27.10 -8.86
CA PHE A 365 3.48 -26.66 -8.39
C PHE A 365 2.81 -25.78 -9.43
N THR A 366 1.48 -25.72 -9.41
CA THR A 366 0.70 -24.78 -10.23
C THR A 366 -0.24 -24.00 -9.33
N LEU A 367 -0.10 -22.67 -9.32
CA LEU A 367 -1.08 -21.78 -8.69
C LEU A 367 -2.22 -21.54 -9.67
N LYS A 368 -3.46 -21.81 -9.23
CA LYS A 368 -4.67 -21.54 -10.01
C LYS A 368 -5.40 -20.35 -9.40
N ILE A 369 -5.63 -19.33 -10.22
CA ILE A 369 -6.39 -18.14 -9.85
C ILE A 369 -7.64 -18.12 -10.73
N PRO A 370 -8.85 -18.24 -10.16
CA PRO A 370 -10.05 -18.50 -10.95
C PRO A 370 -10.46 -17.31 -11.83
N ARG A 371 -10.20 -16.08 -11.36
CA ARG A 371 -10.63 -14.85 -12.04
C ARG A 371 -9.82 -13.65 -11.59
N VAL A 372 -9.93 -12.56 -12.35
CA VAL A 372 -9.19 -11.32 -12.13
C VAL A 372 -10.12 -10.11 -12.25
N ARG A 373 -10.04 -9.19 -11.28
CA ARG A 373 -10.62 -7.85 -11.39
C ARG A 373 -9.62 -6.91 -12.06
N ILE A 374 -10.03 -6.27 -13.14
CA ILE A 374 -9.24 -5.32 -13.91
C ILE A 374 -9.82 -3.92 -13.69
N ILE A 375 -9.00 -2.96 -13.29
CA ILE A 375 -9.41 -1.57 -13.09
C ILE A 375 -8.67 -0.68 -14.11
N SER A 376 -9.41 -0.17 -15.09
CA SER A 376 -8.89 0.85 -16.01
C SER A 376 -8.54 2.13 -15.24
N GLN A 377 -7.66 2.96 -15.78
CA GLN A 377 -7.33 4.28 -15.22
C GLN A 377 -8.05 5.42 -15.97
N GLU A 378 -9.12 5.09 -16.70
CA GLU A 378 -9.92 6.05 -17.46
C GLU A 378 -10.74 6.99 -16.57
N LEU A 379 -10.92 8.21 -17.06
CA LEU A 379 -11.75 9.26 -16.50
C LEU A 379 -12.73 9.73 -17.58
N SER A 380 -14.02 9.77 -17.27
CA SER A 380 -15.04 10.26 -18.20
C SER A 380 -15.01 11.78 -18.33
N ASP A 381 -15.66 12.31 -19.36
CA ASP A 381 -16.07 13.71 -19.36
C ASP A 381 -17.03 14.01 -18.20
N VAL A 382 -17.15 15.29 -17.86
CA VAL A 382 -18.16 15.78 -16.91
C VAL A 382 -19.53 15.72 -17.58
N ILE A 383 -20.51 15.15 -16.88
CA ILE A 383 -21.87 14.95 -17.36
C ILE A 383 -22.81 15.80 -16.52
N GLU A 384 -23.59 16.64 -17.16
CA GLU A 384 -24.66 17.40 -16.52
C GLU A 384 -25.98 16.60 -16.60
N ILE A 385 -26.54 16.29 -15.43
CA ILE A 385 -27.81 15.59 -15.27
C ILE A 385 -28.87 16.59 -14.84
N GLN A 386 -29.95 16.70 -15.60
CA GLN A 386 -31.12 17.52 -15.20
C GLN A 386 -31.86 16.82 -14.06
N ILE A 387 -32.22 17.56 -13.01
CA ILE A 387 -32.98 17.03 -11.87
C ILE A 387 -34.47 17.03 -12.24
N PRO A 388 -35.12 15.86 -12.38
CA PRO A 388 -36.54 15.80 -12.73
C PRO A 388 -37.44 16.08 -11.52
N ASP A 389 -38.73 16.37 -11.77
CA ASP A 389 -39.74 16.45 -10.70
C ASP A 389 -40.14 15.08 -10.14
N GLY A 390 -39.72 13.97 -10.77
CA GLY A 390 -40.01 12.60 -10.37
C GLY A 390 -39.01 11.62 -11.01
N GLU A 391 -39.47 10.73 -11.89
CA GLU A 391 -38.61 9.87 -12.71
C GLU A 391 -38.66 10.32 -14.18
N ALA A 392 -37.50 10.32 -14.84
CA ALA A 392 -37.37 10.63 -16.26
C ALA A 392 -36.38 9.67 -16.95
N ASP A 393 -36.64 9.36 -18.22
CA ASP A 393 -35.67 8.70 -19.08
C ASP A 393 -34.55 9.68 -19.46
N SER A 394 -33.30 9.22 -19.53
CA SER A 394 -32.15 10.05 -19.94
C SER A 394 -31.55 9.56 -21.25
N GLY A 395 -30.95 8.37 -21.25
CA GLY A 395 -30.23 7.83 -22.41
C GLY A 395 -28.85 8.43 -22.63
N GLN A 396 -28.34 9.25 -21.71
CA GLN A 396 -26.97 9.75 -21.75
C GLN A 396 -25.96 8.60 -21.71
N LYS A 397 -24.96 8.67 -22.59
CA LYS A 397 -23.94 7.64 -22.76
C LYS A 397 -22.59 8.11 -22.27
N ILE A 398 -21.83 7.18 -21.70
CA ILE A 398 -20.48 7.34 -21.20
C ILE A 398 -19.63 6.31 -21.91
N GLU A 399 -18.63 6.77 -22.66
CA GLU A 399 -17.79 5.91 -23.49
C GLU A 399 -16.47 5.64 -22.79
N PHE A 400 -16.20 4.38 -22.47
CA PHE A 400 -14.89 3.87 -22.05
C PHE A 400 -14.32 2.96 -23.14
N ALA A 401 -13.03 2.60 -23.05
CA ALA A 401 -12.36 1.79 -24.05
C ALA A 401 -13.06 0.43 -24.26
N ASP A 402 -13.43 -0.25 -23.17
CA ASP A 402 -13.97 -1.61 -23.20
C ASP A 402 -15.50 -1.67 -23.01
N SER A 403 -16.15 -0.57 -22.63
CA SER A 403 -17.60 -0.52 -22.41
C SER A 403 -18.25 0.83 -22.73
N THR A 404 -19.56 0.79 -22.94
CA THR A 404 -20.43 1.97 -22.97
C THR A 404 -21.40 1.86 -21.80
N ILE A 405 -21.44 2.87 -20.94
CA ILE A 405 -22.41 2.96 -19.85
C ILE A 405 -23.51 3.93 -20.25
N THR A 406 -24.76 3.52 -20.11
CA THR A 406 -25.93 4.36 -20.36
C THR A 406 -26.63 4.68 -19.05
N ILE A 407 -26.80 5.96 -18.75
CA ILE A 407 -27.71 6.44 -17.71
C ILE A 407 -29.11 6.33 -18.29
N SER A 408 -29.79 5.23 -18.02
CA SER A 408 -31.08 4.92 -18.63
C SER A 408 -32.21 5.73 -18.03
N LYS A 409 -32.17 5.95 -16.71
CA LYS A 409 -33.17 6.72 -15.96
C LYS A 409 -32.52 7.58 -14.89
N VAL A 410 -33.19 8.68 -14.58
CA VAL A 410 -32.87 9.57 -13.48
C VAL A 410 -34.13 9.72 -12.64
N LYS A 411 -34.05 9.39 -11.35
CA LYS A 411 -35.17 9.52 -10.42
C LYS A 411 -34.79 10.44 -9.27
N ARG A 412 -35.55 11.50 -9.06
CA ARG A 412 -35.43 12.32 -7.86
C ARG A 412 -35.91 11.53 -6.64
N MET A 413 -35.09 11.49 -5.60
CA MET A 413 -35.47 10.84 -4.35
C MET A 413 -36.48 11.72 -3.59
N GLU A 414 -37.53 11.09 -3.07
CA GLU A 414 -38.58 11.80 -2.31
C GLU A 414 -38.06 12.26 -0.95
N GLU A 415 -37.25 11.42 -0.30
CA GLU A 415 -36.59 11.70 0.96
C GLU A 415 -35.07 11.88 0.75
N PRO A 416 -34.42 12.75 1.54
CA PRO A 416 -32.97 12.86 1.57
C PRO A 416 -32.31 11.50 1.86
N VAL A 417 -31.21 11.21 1.17
CA VAL A 417 -30.42 9.98 1.32
C VAL A 417 -29.26 10.24 2.26
N TYR A 418 -28.89 9.24 3.06
CA TYR A 418 -27.73 9.33 3.96
C TYR A 418 -26.46 9.67 3.16
N TYR A 419 -25.82 10.76 3.52
CA TYR A 419 -24.65 11.33 2.84
C TYR A 419 -23.34 10.93 3.55
N GLY A 420 -23.39 10.76 4.86
CA GLY A 420 -22.26 10.40 5.70
C GLY A 420 -22.37 11.00 7.09
N ASN A 421 -21.40 10.67 7.95
CA ASN A 421 -21.26 11.28 9.27
C ASN A 421 -20.29 12.47 9.18
N ILE A 422 -20.77 13.67 9.51
CA ILE A 422 -19.99 14.91 9.48
C ILE A 422 -19.90 15.43 10.92
N ASN A 423 -18.70 15.41 11.48
CA ASN A 423 -18.43 15.87 12.85
C ASN A 423 -19.28 15.17 13.92
N GLY A 424 -19.50 13.86 13.77
CA GLY A 424 -20.31 13.06 14.71
C GLY A 424 -21.81 13.08 14.43
N GLU A 425 -22.27 13.90 13.49
CA GLU A 425 -23.69 13.99 13.12
C GLU A 425 -23.96 13.27 11.80
N ASP A 426 -24.98 12.41 11.78
CA ASP A 426 -25.46 11.78 10.56
C ASP A 426 -26.17 12.81 9.68
N VAL A 427 -25.62 13.03 8.48
CA VAL A 427 -26.13 13.99 7.51
C VAL A 427 -26.82 13.25 6.37
N SER A 428 -28.00 13.72 6.00
CA SER A 428 -28.70 13.29 4.78
C SER A 428 -28.87 14.48 3.83
N LYS A 429 -28.75 14.22 2.52
CA LYS A 429 -28.85 15.24 1.46
C LYS A 429 -29.84 14.83 0.38
N PRO A 430 -30.45 15.79 -0.33
CA PRO A 430 -31.26 15.46 -1.49
C PRO A 430 -30.39 14.83 -2.58
N ALA A 431 -30.95 13.86 -3.30
CA ALA A 431 -30.22 13.07 -4.28
C ALA A 431 -31.10 12.69 -5.48
N VAL A 432 -30.45 12.44 -6.62
CA VAL A 432 -31.03 11.71 -7.74
C VAL A 432 -30.43 10.32 -7.80
N TYR A 433 -31.27 9.32 -8.05
CA TYR A 433 -30.84 7.98 -8.39
C TYR A 433 -30.64 7.84 -9.90
N LEU A 434 -29.45 7.42 -10.28
CA LEU A 434 -29.03 7.18 -11.66
C LEU A 434 -29.09 5.67 -11.93
N THR A 435 -30.02 5.23 -12.77
CA THR A 435 -30.10 3.81 -13.18
C THR A 435 -29.18 3.55 -14.35
N LEU A 436 -28.21 2.66 -14.18
CA LEU A 436 -27.19 2.38 -15.18
C LEU A 436 -27.47 1.10 -15.96
N LYS A 437 -27.04 1.11 -17.23
CA LYS A 437 -26.94 -0.08 -18.07
C LYS A 437 -25.55 -0.10 -18.68
N SER A 438 -24.87 -1.24 -18.64
CA SER A 438 -23.58 -1.42 -19.27
C SER A 438 -23.71 -2.28 -20.52
N GLU A 439 -23.01 -1.88 -21.57
CA GLU A 439 -22.83 -2.64 -22.80
C GLU A 439 -21.33 -2.83 -23.02
N MET A 440 -20.89 -4.07 -23.12
CA MET A 440 -19.48 -4.39 -23.38
C MET A 440 -19.17 -4.27 -24.87
N LYS A 441 -18.01 -3.69 -25.20
CA LYS A 441 -17.52 -3.57 -26.58
C LYS A 441 -16.84 -4.85 -27.08
N ALA A 442 -16.35 -5.67 -26.15
CA ALA A 442 -15.79 -7.00 -26.40
C ALA A 442 -16.35 -8.00 -25.39
N ALA A 443 -16.46 -9.28 -25.78
CA ALA A 443 -17.05 -10.33 -24.94
C ALA A 443 -16.08 -10.92 -23.90
N GLU A 444 -14.80 -10.53 -23.91
CA GLU A 444 -13.75 -11.11 -23.07
C GLU A 444 -13.92 -10.80 -21.57
N ARG A 445 -14.69 -9.77 -21.23
CA ARG A 445 -14.84 -9.29 -19.85
C ARG A 445 -16.27 -8.86 -19.61
N SER A 446 -16.66 -8.79 -18.33
CA SER A 446 -17.92 -8.18 -17.92
C SER A 446 -17.68 -6.92 -17.10
N PHE A 447 -18.56 -5.92 -17.26
CA PHE A 447 -18.51 -4.70 -16.44
C PHE A 447 -18.96 -5.01 -15.02
N LEU A 448 -18.13 -4.62 -14.04
CA LEU A 448 -18.43 -4.73 -12.62
C LEU A 448 -18.92 -3.39 -12.06
N GLN A 449 -18.04 -2.39 -12.01
CA GLN A 449 -18.29 -1.15 -11.28
C GLN A 449 -17.42 -0.01 -11.78
N MET A 450 -17.67 1.21 -11.29
CA MET A 450 -16.82 2.39 -11.46
C MET A 450 -17.01 3.30 -10.25
N SER A 451 -16.19 4.33 -10.08
CA SER A 451 -16.37 5.32 -9.02
C SER A 451 -16.98 6.59 -9.58
N GLY A 452 -18.01 7.12 -8.92
CA GLY A 452 -18.51 8.48 -9.15
C GLY A 452 -17.71 9.49 -8.33
N ILE A 453 -17.31 10.60 -8.93
CA ILE A 453 -16.57 11.68 -8.28
C ILE A 453 -17.18 13.05 -8.60
N GLN A 454 -16.87 14.03 -7.76
CA GLN A 454 -17.23 15.42 -8.01
C GLN A 454 -16.27 16.05 -9.04
N PRO A 455 -16.80 16.69 -10.11
CA PRO A 455 -16.00 17.48 -11.04
C PRO A 455 -15.18 18.56 -10.33
N ASP A 456 -13.95 18.80 -10.79
CA ASP A 456 -13.02 19.81 -10.24
C ASP A 456 -12.60 19.64 -8.78
N SER A 457 -12.90 18.51 -8.13
CA SER A 457 -12.29 18.18 -6.85
C SER A 457 -10.82 17.79 -7.07
N LYS A 458 -9.90 18.74 -6.87
CA LYS A 458 -8.48 18.40 -6.55
C LYS A 458 -8.38 17.52 -5.29
N HIS A 459 -9.48 17.41 -4.53
CA HIS A 459 -9.62 16.73 -3.24
C HIS A 459 -10.09 15.28 -3.32
N SER A 460 -10.02 14.58 -4.47
CA SER A 460 -10.43 13.16 -4.52
C SER A 460 -9.57 12.20 -3.67
N GLU A 461 -8.47 12.70 -3.08
CA GLU A 461 -7.64 12.01 -2.07
C GLU A 461 -7.67 12.69 -0.67
N GLU A 462 -8.09 13.96 -0.57
CA GLU A 462 -8.11 14.75 0.68
C GLU A 462 -9.50 14.88 1.31
N ALA A 463 -10.57 14.57 0.58
CA ALA A 463 -11.90 14.48 1.16
C ALA A 463 -11.91 13.35 2.20
N SER A 464 -12.45 13.62 3.38
CA SER A 464 -12.65 12.61 4.43
C SER A 464 -13.20 11.31 3.80
N PRO A 465 -12.60 10.13 4.07
CA PRO A 465 -13.01 8.86 3.46
C PRO A 465 -14.47 8.50 3.71
N TYR A 466 -15.14 9.23 4.61
CA TYR A 466 -16.53 9.05 5.01
C TYR A 466 -17.54 9.92 4.25
N ILE A 467 -17.11 10.88 3.43
CA ILE A 467 -18.02 11.80 2.72
C ILE A 467 -18.07 11.44 1.23
N SER A 468 -19.19 10.85 0.79
CA SER A 468 -19.36 10.38 -0.59
C SER A 468 -20.23 11.34 -1.40
N TYR A 469 -19.66 12.00 -2.43
CA TYR A 469 -20.42 12.80 -3.41
C TYR A 469 -21.38 11.95 -4.25
N MET A 470 -21.05 10.67 -4.43
CA MET A 470 -21.92 9.68 -5.01
C MET A 470 -21.79 8.37 -4.24
N ILE A 471 -22.91 7.71 -3.95
CA ILE A 471 -22.91 6.38 -3.34
C ILE A 471 -23.27 5.35 -4.41
N PRO A 472 -22.42 4.34 -4.68
CA PRO A 472 -22.76 3.26 -5.60
C PRO A 472 -23.88 2.41 -5.02
N ASP A 473 -24.81 2.02 -5.89
CA ASP A 473 -25.80 1.00 -5.62
C ASP A 473 -25.38 -0.28 -6.34
N LEU A 474 -25.08 -1.31 -5.55
CA LEU A 474 -24.54 -2.58 -6.01
C LEU A 474 -25.64 -3.65 -5.91
N ASP A 475 -25.62 -4.63 -6.82
CA ASP A 475 -26.60 -5.70 -6.81
C ASP A 475 -26.46 -6.61 -5.57
N GLU A 476 -27.61 -7.05 -5.05
CA GLU A 476 -27.67 -7.91 -3.86
C GLU A 476 -27.54 -9.41 -4.19
N ASN A 477 -27.14 -9.77 -5.42
CA ASN A 477 -27.21 -11.14 -5.97
C ASN A 477 -26.21 -12.14 -5.34
N GLY A 478 -25.60 -11.81 -4.20
CA GLY A 478 -24.84 -12.72 -3.35
C GLY A 478 -23.33 -12.64 -3.49
N GLU A 479 -22.79 -11.96 -4.51
CA GLU A 479 -21.36 -11.65 -4.56
C GLU A 479 -21.04 -10.48 -3.63
N GLN A 480 -20.19 -10.73 -2.63
CA GLN A 480 -19.72 -9.66 -1.74
C GLN A 480 -18.74 -8.73 -2.48
N TYR A 481 -18.62 -7.51 -1.97
CA TYR A 481 -17.55 -6.61 -2.37
C TYR A 481 -16.21 -7.36 -2.32
N PRO A 482 -15.38 -7.30 -3.38
CA PRO A 482 -15.37 -6.29 -4.44
C PRO A 482 -15.94 -6.73 -5.81
N TYR A 483 -16.66 -7.85 -5.88
CA TYR A 483 -17.17 -8.42 -7.15
C TYR A 483 -18.64 -8.08 -7.43
N SER A 484 -19.34 -7.42 -6.50
CA SER A 484 -20.71 -6.97 -6.70
C SER A 484 -20.83 -6.05 -7.92
N LYS A 485 -21.94 -6.17 -8.66
CA LYS A 485 -22.18 -5.44 -9.89
C LYS A 485 -22.92 -4.14 -9.63
N LEU A 486 -22.40 -3.04 -10.16
CA LEU A 486 -23.02 -1.73 -10.09
C LEU A 486 -24.30 -1.67 -10.93
N ILE A 487 -25.40 -1.29 -10.28
CA ILE A 487 -26.71 -1.09 -10.90
C ILE A 487 -27.11 0.39 -10.98
N GLY A 488 -26.57 1.22 -10.10
CA GLY A 488 -26.88 2.65 -10.08
C GLY A 488 -25.98 3.47 -9.17
N PHE A 489 -26.31 4.76 -9.07
CA PHE A 489 -25.71 5.66 -8.08
C PHE A 489 -26.76 6.58 -7.47
N TYR A 490 -26.57 6.92 -6.20
CA TYR A 490 -27.15 8.11 -5.61
C TYR A 490 -26.17 9.27 -5.82
N ALA A 491 -26.58 10.29 -6.57
CA ALA A 491 -25.82 11.52 -6.78
C ALA A 491 -26.45 12.67 -5.99
N PHE A 492 -25.68 13.24 -5.06
CA PHE A 492 -26.16 14.28 -4.16
C PHE A 492 -26.09 15.66 -4.81
N TYR A 493 -27.01 16.55 -4.41
CA TYR A 493 -27.06 17.93 -4.87
C TYR A 493 -27.49 18.86 -3.71
N GLU A 494 -27.49 20.18 -3.92
CA GLU A 494 -27.93 21.16 -2.93
C GLU A 494 -29.37 21.63 -3.20
N ASP A 495 -30.11 21.96 -2.15
CA ASP A 495 -31.49 22.42 -2.29
C ASP A 495 -31.59 23.68 -3.17
N GLY A 496 -32.37 23.56 -4.25
CA GLY A 496 -32.54 24.61 -5.25
C GLY A 496 -31.83 24.34 -6.57
N ASP A 497 -30.88 23.39 -6.59
CA ASP A 497 -30.21 22.97 -7.81
C ASP A 497 -31.19 22.45 -8.85
N LYS A 498 -30.89 22.73 -10.12
CA LYS A 498 -31.62 22.22 -11.29
C LYS A 498 -30.87 21.10 -12.00
N THR A 499 -29.59 20.99 -11.71
CA THR A 499 -28.69 20.06 -12.37
C THR A 499 -27.69 19.53 -11.36
N VAL A 500 -27.29 18.26 -11.51
CA VAL A 500 -26.14 17.69 -10.82
C VAL A 500 -25.06 17.37 -11.85
N GLN A 501 -23.81 17.74 -11.56
CA GLN A 501 -22.67 17.38 -12.41
C GLN A 501 -21.99 16.15 -11.84
N VAL A 502 -21.74 15.16 -12.67
CA VAL A 502 -21.11 13.90 -12.28
C VAL A 502 -19.95 13.59 -13.20
N GLN A 503 -18.94 12.91 -12.67
CA GLN A 503 -17.83 12.37 -13.44
C GLN A 503 -17.52 10.97 -12.92
N PHE A 504 -17.08 10.09 -13.81
CA PHE A 504 -16.82 8.69 -13.48
C PHE A 504 -15.37 8.34 -13.76
N ARG A 505 -14.76 7.57 -12.87
CA ARG A 505 -13.38 7.09 -13.02
C ARG A 505 -13.27 5.61 -12.76
N ASN A 506 -12.18 5.04 -13.24
CA ASN A 506 -11.74 3.69 -12.94
C ASN A 506 -12.80 2.62 -13.22
N PRO A 507 -13.32 2.53 -14.47
CA PRO A 507 -14.23 1.44 -14.80
C PRO A 507 -13.51 0.11 -14.60
N SER A 508 -14.20 -0.77 -13.88
CA SER A 508 -13.70 -2.04 -13.40
C SER A 508 -14.45 -3.17 -14.08
N TYR A 509 -13.70 -4.21 -14.43
CA TYR A 509 -14.17 -5.33 -15.21
C TYR A 509 -13.77 -6.64 -14.55
N LEU A 510 -14.58 -7.68 -14.73
CA LEU A 510 -14.25 -9.04 -14.38
C LEU A 510 -13.76 -9.77 -15.63
N LEU A 511 -12.58 -10.35 -15.53
CA LEU A 511 -12.10 -11.38 -16.43
C LEU A 511 -12.32 -12.73 -15.73
N ASP A 512 -13.35 -13.45 -16.17
CA ASP A 512 -13.76 -14.74 -15.62
C ASP A 512 -13.08 -15.88 -16.40
N GLU A 513 -11.75 -15.88 -16.34
CA GLU A 513 -10.86 -16.85 -16.98
C GLU A 513 -9.79 -17.27 -15.98
N GLU A 514 -9.61 -18.58 -15.81
CA GLU A 514 -8.67 -19.14 -14.85
C GLU A 514 -7.23 -18.96 -15.35
N PHE A 515 -6.37 -18.45 -14.47
CA PHE A 515 -4.93 -18.37 -14.69
C PHE A 515 -4.28 -19.58 -14.03
N GLU A 516 -3.64 -20.42 -14.85
CA GLU A 516 -2.76 -21.50 -14.38
C GLU A 516 -1.30 -21.02 -14.44
N LEU A 517 -0.64 -20.94 -13.28
CA LEU A 517 0.70 -20.38 -13.11
C LEU A 517 1.65 -21.48 -12.61
N PRO A 518 2.45 -22.11 -13.48
CA PRO A 518 3.55 -22.95 -13.05
C PRO A 518 4.51 -22.17 -12.13
N ILE A 519 4.75 -22.68 -10.93
CA ILE A 519 5.56 -21.99 -9.93
C ILE A 519 7.04 -22.28 -10.13
N GLU A 520 7.83 -21.21 -10.21
CA GLU A 520 9.27 -21.28 -10.09
C GLU A 520 9.67 -21.20 -8.61
N MET A 521 10.26 -22.27 -8.09
CA MET A 521 10.81 -22.28 -6.74
C MET A 521 12.09 -21.45 -6.71
N THR A 522 12.08 -20.38 -5.94
CA THR A 522 13.30 -19.72 -5.48
C THR A 522 14.00 -20.66 -4.51
N MET A 523 15.33 -20.72 -4.55
CA MET A 523 16.08 -21.49 -3.55
C MET A 523 15.93 -20.78 -2.21
N GLY A 524 14.92 -21.17 -1.43
CA GLY A 524 14.95 -21.10 0.01
C GLY A 524 15.83 -22.24 0.50
N ASP A 525 16.89 -21.91 1.22
CA ASP A 525 17.67 -22.91 1.96
C ASP A 525 16.98 -23.18 3.30
#